data_AF-C1BR01-F1
#
_entry.id   AF-C1BR01-F1
#
_cell.length_a   1.000
_cell.length_b   1.000
_cell.length_c   1.000
_cell.angle_alpha   90.00
_cell.angle_beta   90.00
_cell.angle_gamma   90.00
#
_symmetry.space_group_name_H-M   'P 1'
#
loop_
_entity.id
_entity.type
_entity.pdbx_description
1 polymer ?
#
loop_
_entity_poly.entity_id
_entity_poly.type
_entity_poly.pdbx_seq_one_letter_code
_entity_poly.pdbx_strand_id
1 'polypeptide(L)'
;MLRRTLFLSKGKLLLVLICICITLIVMLAPSVKHYPMRVLAPVWPHNQSRNAESYSKSSFILKPDVGCESKLITIFVTSSPKNLEKRNSIRNSWAKEPAPDVQVIFLLGRYPGNDSFQSNIASESEEYNDILQGDFYDSYVLLSVKSLLMLQWFLEYCTKSSFLMKTDDDVYINTRNLLDLAKKRPDKDLIVGSLICNAIPIHDPYNKYYAPRFMFNARKYPPYLSGTGYLLFNSVAQKFITLPSKTLYFI
;
A
#
# COMPACT_ATOMS: atom_id res chain seq x y z
N MET A 1 -6.30 12.67 -70.28
CA MET A 1 -6.60 11.71 -69.19
C MET A 1 -5.50 10.65 -69.19
N LEU A 2 -4.36 10.88 -68.52
CA LEU A 2 -3.20 9.98 -68.58
C LEU A 2 -3.03 9.26 -67.23
N ARG A 3 -3.44 7.98 -67.19
CA ARG A 3 -3.11 7.03 -66.13
C ARG A 3 -1.60 6.79 -66.17
N ARG A 4 -0.85 7.29 -65.18
CA ARG A 4 0.52 6.85 -64.91
C ARG A 4 0.46 5.47 -64.24
N THR A 5 0.74 4.43 -65.01
CA THR A 5 0.98 3.08 -64.47
C THR A 5 2.36 3.04 -63.81
N LEU A 6 2.38 2.95 -62.49
CA LEU A 6 3.59 2.74 -61.68
C LEU A 6 4.09 1.31 -61.87
N PHE A 7 5.11 1.11 -62.71
CA PHE A 7 5.88 -0.13 -62.72
C PHE A 7 6.91 -0.10 -61.58
N LEU A 8 6.74 -0.98 -60.58
CA LEU A 8 7.80 -1.22 -59.59
C LEU A 8 8.97 -1.94 -60.28
N SER A 9 10.20 -1.47 -60.07
CA SER A 9 11.39 -2.19 -60.51
C SER A 9 11.53 -3.52 -59.76
N LYS A 10 12.16 -4.53 -60.38
CA LYS A 10 12.35 -5.87 -59.78
C LYS A 10 12.94 -5.82 -58.37
N GLY A 11 13.87 -4.89 -58.10
CA GLY A 11 14.45 -4.70 -56.77
C GLY A 11 13.47 -4.16 -55.73
N LYS A 12 12.55 -3.26 -56.11
CA LYS A 12 11.51 -2.75 -55.21
C LYS A 12 10.45 -3.81 -54.91
N LEU A 13 10.11 -4.63 -55.91
CA LEU A 13 9.19 -5.77 -55.72
C LEU A 13 9.79 -6.81 -54.75
N LEU A 14 11.09 -7.11 -54.85
CA LEU A 14 11.78 -8.02 -53.93
C LEU A 14 11.76 -7.50 -52.49
N LEU A 15 12.02 -6.20 -52.29
CA LEU A 15 11.95 -5.57 -50.96
C LEU A 15 10.55 -5.65 -50.35
N VAL A 16 9.51 -5.40 -51.14
CA VAL A 16 8.11 -5.52 -50.68
C VAL A 16 7.79 -6.95 -50.30
N LEU A 17 8.23 -7.94 -51.09
CA LEU A 17 8.04 -9.36 -50.77
C LEU A 17 8.78 -9.77 -49.49
N ILE A 18 10.01 -9.27 -49.28
CA ILE A 18 10.77 -9.51 -48.04
C ILE A 18 10.03 -8.91 -46.84
N CYS A 19 9.53 -7.68 -46.94
CA CYS A 19 8.75 -7.04 -45.87
C CYS A 19 7.45 -7.81 -45.55
N ILE A 20 6.74 -8.28 -46.58
CA ILE A 20 5.55 -9.12 -46.40
C ILE A 20 5.91 -10.44 -45.72
N CYS A 21 6.99 -11.10 -46.13
CA CYS A 21 7.46 -12.32 -45.48
C CYS A 21 7.84 -12.10 -44.01
N ILE A 22 8.58 -11.02 -43.70
CA ILE A 22 8.96 -10.71 -42.31
C ILE A 22 7.72 -10.42 -41.46
N THR A 23 6.77 -9.63 -41.97
CA THR A 23 5.53 -9.34 -41.23
C THR A 23 4.68 -10.60 -41.03
N LEU A 24 4.57 -11.47 -42.04
CA LEU A 24 3.90 -12.77 -41.89
C LEU A 24 4.61 -13.67 -40.88
N ILE A 25 5.95 -13.70 -40.88
CA ILE A 25 6.73 -14.46 -39.88
C ILE A 25 6.48 -13.93 -38.47
N VAL A 26 6.45 -12.60 -38.27
CA VAL A 26 6.16 -12.00 -36.96
C VAL A 26 4.73 -12.27 -36.51
N MET A 27 3.75 -12.25 -37.43
CA MET A 27 2.34 -12.50 -37.14
C MET A 27 2.04 -14.00 -36.90
N LEU A 28 2.81 -14.90 -37.53
CA LEU A 28 2.69 -16.35 -37.38
C LEU A 28 3.61 -16.91 -36.28
N ALA A 29 4.59 -16.13 -35.82
CA ALA A 29 5.40 -16.50 -34.68
C ALA A 29 4.48 -16.69 -33.46
N PRO A 30 4.47 -17.88 -32.83
CA PRO A 30 3.66 -18.09 -31.65
C PRO A 30 4.08 -17.06 -30.60
N SER A 31 3.13 -16.28 -30.12
CA SER A 31 3.35 -15.31 -29.05
C SER A 31 4.12 -16.00 -27.93
N VAL A 32 5.34 -15.56 -27.65
CA VAL A 32 6.15 -16.11 -26.56
C VAL A 32 5.35 -15.91 -25.29
N LYS A 33 4.69 -16.98 -24.81
CA LYS A 33 4.00 -16.96 -23.52
C LYS A 33 5.06 -16.68 -22.47
N HIS A 34 5.15 -15.43 -22.03
CA HIS A 34 5.92 -15.07 -20.87
C HIS A 34 5.25 -15.75 -19.69
N TYR A 35 5.76 -16.91 -19.31
CA TYR A 35 5.45 -17.46 -17.99
C TYR A 35 6.16 -16.56 -16.99
N PRO A 36 5.44 -15.86 -16.10
CA PRO A 36 6.09 -15.07 -15.07
C PRO A 36 7.01 -16.01 -14.29
N MET A 37 8.27 -15.60 -14.09
CA MET A 37 9.16 -16.29 -13.18
C MET A 37 8.43 -16.46 -11.85
N ARG A 38 8.39 -17.69 -11.33
CA ARG A 38 7.80 -17.97 -10.03
C ARG A 38 8.75 -17.41 -8.96
N VAL A 39 8.45 -16.23 -8.46
CA VAL A 39 9.19 -15.59 -7.38
C VAL A 39 8.64 -16.10 -6.05
N LEU A 40 9.52 -16.45 -5.13
CA LEU A 40 9.13 -16.81 -3.77
C LEU A 40 8.49 -15.60 -3.08
N ALA A 41 7.38 -15.82 -2.39
CA ALA A 41 6.78 -14.79 -1.56
C ALA A 41 7.74 -14.40 -0.43
N PRO A 42 7.91 -13.09 -0.16
CA PRO A 42 8.71 -12.67 0.98
C PRO A 42 8.03 -13.16 2.26
N VAL A 43 8.81 -13.73 3.18
CA VAL A 43 8.35 -14.19 4.49
C VAL A 43 9.08 -13.46 5.59
N TRP A 44 8.46 -13.38 6.77
CA TRP A 44 9.11 -12.81 7.94
C TRP A 44 10.38 -13.61 8.28
N PRO A 45 11.56 -12.98 8.37
CA PRO A 45 12.80 -13.70 8.61
C PRO A 45 12.81 -14.43 9.95
N HIS A 46 13.33 -15.66 9.99
CA HIS A 46 13.39 -16.46 11.22
C HIS A 46 14.19 -15.81 12.35
N ASN A 47 15.19 -14.99 12.01
CA ASN A 47 16.06 -14.29 12.93
C ASN A 47 15.54 -12.90 13.36
N GLN A 48 14.34 -12.52 12.90
CA GLN A 48 13.73 -11.24 13.23
C GLN A 48 12.56 -11.44 14.19
N SER A 49 12.57 -10.73 15.33
CA SER A 49 11.48 -10.79 16.30
C SER A 49 10.15 -10.42 15.66
N ARG A 50 9.08 -11.14 16.00
CA ARG A 50 7.68 -10.82 15.64
C ARG A 50 6.90 -10.22 16.80
N ASN A 51 7.57 -9.96 17.92
CA ASN A 51 6.93 -9.38 19.10
C ASN A 51 6.73 -7.87 18.86
N ALA A 52 5.52 -7.40 19.11
CA ALA A 52 5.12 -6.01 19.17
C ALA A 52 6.13 -5.11 19.91
N GLU A 53 6.58 -5.55 21.08
CA GLU A 53 7.48 -4.80 21.97
C GLU A 53 8.84 -4.51 21.34
N SER A 54 9.27 -5.36 20.39
CA SER A 54 10.52 -5.13 19.66
C SER A 54 10.43 -3.90 18.74
N TYR A 55 9.21 -3.46 18.42
CA TYR A 55 8.92 -2.32 17.55
C TYR A 55 8.19 -1.18 18.29
N SER A 56 7.75 -1.39 19.53
CA SER A 56 7.02 -0.35 20.27
C SER A 56 7.87 0.87 20.63
N LYS A 57 9.20 0.73 20.60
CA LYS A 57 10.17 1.81 20.78
C LYS A 57 10.68 2.42 19.47
N SER A 58 10.18 1.96 18.32
CA SER A 58 10.58 2.51 17.02
C SER A 58 10.24 4.01 16.99
N SER A 59 11.25 4.82 16.65
CA SER A 59 11.12 6.26 16.52
C SER A 59 10.59 6.65 15.14
N PHE A 60 10.07 7.88 15.06
CA PHE A 60 9.73 8.52 13.79
C PHE A 60 10.94 9.32 13.30
N ILE A 61 11.29 9.14 12.02
CA ILE A 61 12.35 9.89 11.33
C ILE A 61 11.79 11.24 10.85
N LEU A 62 10.62 11.19 10.20
CA LEU A 62 9.91 12.36 9.69
C LEU A 62 8.48 12.34 10.23
N LYS A 63 7.97 13.52 10.53
CA LYS A 63 6.63 13.74 11.06
C LYS A 63 6.08 15.02 10.41
N PRO A 64 4.76 15.09 10.10
CA PRO A 64 4.12 16.34 9.73
C PRO A 64 4.25 17.38 10.85
N ASP A 65 4.48 18.65 10.51
CA ASP A 65 4.57 19.74 11.50
C ASP A 65 3.22 20.01 12.17
N VAL A 66 2.14 19.90 11.40
CA VAL A 66 0.78 20.06 11.90
C VAL A 66 0.22 18.68 12.23
N GLY A 67 0.04 18.43 13.52
CA GLY A 67 -0.63 17.23 14.00
C GLY A 67 -2.09 17.15 13.56
N CYS A 68 -2.73 16.07 13.95
CA CYS A 68 -4.09 15.70 13.57
C CYS A 68 -5.17 16.21 14.53
N GLU A 69 -4.82 17.15 15.41
CA GLU A 69 -5.66 17.61 16.53
C GLU A 69 -6.91 18.40 16.11
N SER A 70 -7.04 18.82 14.86
CA SER A 70 -8.22 19.61 14.43
C SER A 70 -9.20 18.82 13.56
N LYS A 71 -8.94 17.53 13.29
CA LYS A 71 -9.67 16.75 12.28
C LYS A 71 -10.39 15.56 12.88
N LEU A 72 -11.62 15.32 12.44
CA LEU A 72 -12.43 14.18 12.89
C LEU A 72 -11.83 12.84 12.42
N ILE A 73 -11.31 12.82 11.18
CA ILE A 73 -10.78 11.62 10.53
C ILE A 73 -9.36 11.86 10.04
N THR A 74 -8.46 10.94 10.39
CA THR A 74 -7.09 10.89 9.84
C THR A 74 -6.94 9.65 8.99
N ILE A 75 -6.72 9.83 7.68
CA ILE A 75 -6.49 8.74 6.73
C ILE A 75 -4.98 8.52 6.59
N PHE A 76 -4.50 7.36 7.01
CA PHE A 76 -3.15 6.88 6.76
C PHE A 76 -3.13 6.04 5.49
N VAL A 77 -2.42 6.55 4.48
CA VAL A 77 -2.13 5.84 3.24
C VAL A 77 -0.79 5.12 3.42
N THR A 78 -0.83 3.80 3.54
CA THR A 78 0.40 3.01 3.61
C THR A 78 1.05 2.95 2.23
N SER A 79 2.22 3.57 2.10
CA SER A 79 2.99 3.64 0.85
C SER A 79 4.42 3.13 1.07
N SER A 80 5.25 3.16 0.04
CA SER A 80 6.67 2.81 0.10
C SER A 80 7.52 3.97 -0.44
N PRO A 81 8.76 4.19 0.02
CA PRO A 81 9.57 5.33 -0.44
C PRO A 81 9.67 5.46 -1.97
N LYS A 82 9.75 4.33 -2.68
CA LYS A 82 9.79 4.28 -4.15
C LYS A 82 8.49 4.69 -4.87
N ASN A 83 7.36 4.74 -4.18
CA ASN A 83 6.03 4.97 -4.76
C ASN A 83 5.64 6.46 -4.81
N LEU A 84 6.59 7.36 -5.10
CA LEU A 84 6.34 8.81 -5.21
C LEU A 84 5.20 9.13 -6.18
N GLU A 85 5.22 8.53 -7.37
CA GLU A 85 4.17 8.68 -8.40
C GLU A 85 2.76 8.35 -7.88
N LYS A 86 2.63 7.31 -7.06
CA LYS A 86 1.33 6.92 -6.47
C LYS A 86 0.85 7.95 -5.45
N ARG A 87 1.75 8.41 -4.57
CA ARG A 87 1.43 9.48 -3.61
C ARG A 87 1.01 10.76 -4.33
N ASN A 88 1.74 11.15 -5.37
CA ASN A 88 1.38 12.30 -6.21
C ASN A 88 0.04 12.11 -6.92
N SER A 89 -0.27 10.90 -7.40
CA SER A 89 -1.59 10.60 -7.99
C SER A 89 -2.72 10.78 -6.98
N ILE A 90 -2.51 10.38 -5.71
CA ILE A 90 -3.48 10.59 -4.62
C ILE A 90 -3.62 12.08 -4.29
N ARG A 91 -2.50 12.80 -4.11
CA ARG A 91 -2.48 14.26 -3.88
C ARG A 91 -3.19 15.03 -4.99
N ASN A 92 -3.04 14.60 -6.24
CA ASN A 92 -3.66 15.24 -7.40
C ASN A 92 -5.09 14.74 -7.70
N SER A 93 -5.63 13.84 -6.88
CA SER A 93 -6.99 13.31 -7.03
C SER A 93 -7.81 13.47 -5.76
N TRP A 94 -8.14 12.39 -5.06
CA TRP A 94 -9.08 12.38 -3.95
C TRP A 94 -8.55 13.02 -2.66
N ALA A 95 -7.24 13.22 -2.55
CA ALA A 95 -6.61 13.93 -1.43
C ALA A 95 -6.32 15.42 -1.73
N LYS A 96 -6.60 15.91 -2.95
CA LYS A 96 -6.36 17.31 -3.32
C LYS A 96 -7.18 18.28 -2.48
N GLU A 97 -8.46 17.96 -2.33
CA GLU A 97 -9.45 18.72 -1.57
C GLU A 97 -10.30 17.72 -0.77
N PRO A 98 -9.76 17.17 0.34
CA PRO A 98 -10.50 16.24 1.17
C PRO A 98 -11.68 16.96 1.83
N ALA A 99 -12.65 16.20 2.34
CA ALA A 99 -13.74 16.79 3.11
C ALA A 99 -13.20 17.59 4.33
N PRO A 100 -13.89 18.64 4.81
CA PRO A 100 -13.30 19.63 5.73
C PRO A 100 -12.65 19.07 7.01
N ASP A 101 -13.21 18.00 7.58
CA ASP A 101 -12.75 17.37 8.82
C ASP A 101 -11.90 16.11 8.59
N VAL A 102 -11.39 15.95 7.36
CA VAL A 102 -10.58 14.81 6.92
C VAL A 102 -9.20 15.29 6.53
N GLN A 103 -8.17 14.57 6.94
CA GLN A 103 -6.79 14.75 6.45
C GLN A 103 -6.20 13.44 5.97
N VAL A 104 -5.14 13.55 5.20
CA VAL A 104 -4.42 12.42 4.60
C VAL A 104 -2.95 12.52 4.99
N ILE A 105 -2.39 11.41 5.47
CA ILE A 105 -0.97 11.28 5.84
C ILE A 105 -0.44 10.03 5.14
N PHE A 106 0.69 10.16 4.45
CA PHE A 106 1.41 9.04 3.86
C PHE A 106 2.33 8.40 4.90
N LEU A 107 2.15 7.10 5.14
CA LEU A 107 2.94 6.35 6.09
C LEU A 107 3.98 5.49 5.38
N LEU A 108 5.25 5.75 5.69
CA LEU A 108 6.43 5.18 5.05
C LEU A 108 7.36 4.52 6.08
N GLY A 109 8.13 3.54 5.63
CA GLY A 109 9.37 3.11 6.30
C GLY A 109 10.61 3.64 5.58
N ARG A 110 11.77 3.07 5.92
CA ARG A 110 13.04 3.28 5.22
C ARG A 110 13.13 2.40 3.98
N TYR A 111 13.71 2.91 2.91
CA TYR A 111 14.00 2.07 1.76
C TYR A 111 15.20 1.16 2.06
N PRO A 112 15.11 -0.17 1.85
CA PRO A 112 16.25 -1.05 2.07
C PRO A 112 17.32 -0.85 0.98
N GLY A 113 18.57 -0.65 1.40
CA GLY A 113 19.74 -0.73 0.52
C GLY A 113 19.98 0.46 -0.42
N ASN A 114 19.33 1.62 -0.21
CA ASN A 114 19.68 2.84 -0.93
C ASN A 114 19.29 4.11 -0.14
N ASP A 115 20.31 4.85 0.32
CA ASP A 115 20.16 6.08 1.08
C ASP A 115 19.65 7.26 0.24
N SER A 116 19.78 7.22 -1.09
CA SER A 116 19.29 8.29 -1.97
C SER A 116 17.77 8.49 -1.86
N PHE A 117 17.03 7.42 -1.54
CA PHE A 117 15.59 7.54 -1.27
C PHE A 117 15.31 8.37 -0.02
N GLN A 118 16.19 8.36 0.98
CA GLN A 118 15.96 9.14 2.20
C GLN A 118 16.01 10.64 1.92
N SER A 119 16.97 11.10 1.11
CA SER A 119 17.06 12.50 0.70
C SER A 119 15.81 12.92 -0.09
N ASN A 120 15.34 12.09 -1.01
CA ASN A 120 14.13 12.37 -1.80
C ASN A 120 12.88 12.45 -0.91
N ILE A 121 12.74 11.55 0.06
CA ILE A 121 11.62 11.56 1.01
C ILE A 121 11.70 12.77 1.95
N ALA A 122 12.90 13.20 2.35
CA ALA A 122 13.06 14.42 3.15
C ALA A 122 12.60 15.66 2.37
N SER A 123 13.03 15.81 1.11
CA SER A 123 12.57 16.91 0.24
C SER A 123 11.06 16.86 -0.02
N GLU A 124 10.49 15.67 -0.26
CA GLU A 124 9.04 15.51 -0.41
C GLU A 124 8.29 15.89 0.89
N SER A 125 8.83 15.51 2.05
CA SER A 125 8.23 15.86 3.34
C SER A 125 8.27 17.36 3.59
N GLU A 126 9.34 18.04 3.20
CA GLU A 126 9.47 19.49 3.29
C GLU A 126 8.49 20.22 2.37
N GLU A 127 8.25 19.69 1.16
CA GLU A 127 7.34 20.28 0.18
C GLU A 127 5.86 20.11 0.56
N TYR A 128 5.46 18.90 0.98
CA TYR A 128 4.04 18.54 1.17
C TYR A 128 3.58 18.48 2.62
N ASN A 129 4.52 18.32 3.56
CA ASN A 129 4.24 18.21 5.00
C ASN A 129 3.16 17.16 5.36
N ASP A 130 3.11 16.05 4.61
CA ASP A 130 2.10 15.01 4.74
C ASP A 130 2.70 13.61 4.92
N ILE A 131 3.98 13.52 5.27
CA ILE A 131 4.72 12.27 5.45
C ILE A 131 4.96 11.96 6.92
N LEU A 132 4.55 10.76 7.32
CA LEU A 132 4.98 10.11 8.55
C LEU A 132 5.92 8.96 8.19
N GLN A 133 7.17 9.03 8.65
CA GLN A 133 8.18 8.00 8.37
C GLN A 133 8.67 7.35 9.66
N GLY A 134 8.52 6.04 9.78
CA GLY A 134 9.08 5.26 10.89
C GLY A 134 10.49 4.74 10.61
N ASP A 135 11.29 4.54 11.66
CA ASP A 135 12.62 3.94 11.57
C ASP A 135 12.54 2.40 11.53
N PHE A 136 12.00 1.88 10.43
CA PHE A 136 11.98 0.46 10.10
C PHE A 136 12.06 0.29 8.57
N TYR A 137 12.65 -0.79 8.08
CA TYR A 137 12.69 -1.03 6.64
C TYR A 137 11.30 -1.32 6.08
N ASP A 138 10.97 -0.66 4.98
CA ASP A 138 9.71 -0.85 4.30
C ASP A 138 9.72 -2.15 3.50
N SER A 139 8.83 -3.06 3.88
CA SER A 139 8.63 -4.31 3.15
C SER A 139 7.22 -4.83 3.42
N TYR A 140 6.72 -5.65 2.50
CA TYR A 140 5.39 -6.24 2.62
C TYR A 140 5.22 -7.05 3.92
N VAL A 141 6.27 -7.75 4.36
CA VAL A 141 6.23 -8.56 5.57
C VAL A 141 6.18 -7.73 6.86
N LEU A 142 6.58 -6.46 6.80
CA LEU A 142 6.59 -5.53 7.95
C LEU A 142 5.38 -4.57 7.96
N LEU A 143 4.33 -4.85 7.19
CA LEU A 143 3.09 -4.05 7.21
C LEU A 143 2.43 -4.00 8.58
N SER A 144 2.57 -5.06 9.39
CA SER A 144 2.05 -5.05 10.76
C SER A 144 2.83 -4.10 11.68
N VAL A 145 4.15 -3.96 11.49
CA VAL A 145 4.98 -2.96 12.19
C VAL A 145 4.55 -1.55 11.78
N LYS A 146 4.32 -1.34 10.47
CA LYS A 146 3.78 -0.09 9.95
C LYS A 146 2.43 0.25 10.60
N SER A 147 1.54 -0.73 10.74
CA SER A 147 0.23 -0.56 11.40
C SER A 147 0.37 -0.24 12.89
N LEU A 148 1.35 -0.83 13.58
CA LEU A 148 1.64 -0.51 14.99
C LEU A 148 2.05 0.96 15.15
N LEU A 149 2.99 1.43 14.33
CA LEU A 149 3.47 2.81 14.34
C LEU A 149 2.36 3.82 14.01
N MET A 150 1.50 3.46 13.05
CA MET A 150 0.29 4.23 12.72
C MET A 150 -0.59 4.43 13.95
N LEU A 151 -0.89 3.35 14.68
CA LEU A 151 -1.70 3.40 15.89
C LEU A 151 -1.02 4.22 17.00
N GLN A 152 0.29 4.03 17.21
CA GLN A 152 1.05 4.78 18.22
C GLN A 152 1.02 6.29 17.93
N TRP A 153 1.35 6.69 16.70
CA TRP A 153 1.34 8.09 16.32
C TRP A 153 -0.06 8.70 16.42
N PHE A 154 -1.09 7.97 15.98
CA PHE A 154 -2.47 8.46 16.08
C PHE A 154 -2.90 8.71 17.52
N LEU A 155 -2.60 7.78 18.44
CA LEU A 155 -2.99 7.94 19.84
C LEU A 155 -2.20 9.03 20.56
N GLU A 156 -0.95 9.28 20.16
CA GLU A 156 -0.09 10.29 20.76
C GLU A 156 -0.39 11.70 20.23
N TYR A 157 -0.56 11.86 18.92
CA TYR A 157 -0.61 13.17 18.25
C TYR A 157 -2.02 13.55 17.73
N CYS A 158 -2.99 12.63 17.72
CA CYS A 158 -4.36 12.89 17.26
C CYS A 158 -5.39 12.95 18.40
N THR A 159 -5.07 13.64 19.49
CA THR A 159 -5.87 13.62 20.74
C THR A 159 -7.34 14.01 20.58
N LYS A 160 -7.69 14.80 19.56
CA LYS A 160 -9.05 15.23 19.22
C LYS A 160 -9.66 14.49 18.02
N SER A 161 -8.87 13.68 17.30
CA SER A 161 -9.37 12.88 16.19
C SER A 161 -10.14 11.68 16.71
N SER A 162 -11.36 11.49 16.23
CA SER A 162 -12.20 10.38 16.68
C SER A 162 -11.99 9.12 15.85
N PHE A 163 -11.53 9.28 14.61
CA PHE A 163 -11.40 8.18 13.67
C PHE A 163 -10.04 8.14 12.99
N LEU A 164 -9.51 6.92 12.90
CA LEU A 164 -8.37 6.55 12.08
C LEU A 164 -8.87 5.73 10.90
N MET A 165 -8.43 6.05 9.68
CA MET A 165 -8.60 5.16 8.54
C MET A 165 -7.24 4.68 8.05
N LYS A 166 -7.09 3.38 7.83
CA LYS A 166 -5.95 2.84 7.07
C LYS A 166 -6.40 2.53 5.66
N THR A 167 -5.54 2.81 4.67
CA THR A 167 -5.74 2.42 3.26
C THR A 167 -4.40 2.20 2.57
N ASP A 168 -4.40 1.58 1.39
CA ASP A 168 -3.22 1.42 0.53
C ASP A 168 -3.06 2.56 -0.48
N ASP A 169 -1.86 2.69 -1.06
CA ASP A 169 -1.52 3.71 -2.06
C ASP A 169 -2.04 3.44 -3.48
N ASP A 170 -2.81 2.38 -3.66
CA ASP A 170 -3.51 2.00 -4.89
C ASP A 170 -5.05 1.98 -4.73
N VAL A 171 -5.56 2.72 -3.75
CA VAL A 171 -6.99 2.80 -3.42
C VAL A 171 -7.53 4.22 -3.63
N TYR A 172 -8.80 4.30 -4.05
CA TYR A 172 -9.57 5.54 -4.11
C TYR A 172 -10.52 5.65 -2.92
N ILE A 173 -10.54 6.80 -2.25
CA ILE A 173 -11.44 7.09 -1.13
C ILE A 173 -12.38 8.25 -1.46
N ASN A 174 -13.68 8.03 -1.33
CA ASN A 174 -14.65 9.12 -1.32
C ASN A 174 -14.71 9.74 0.09
N THR A 175 -13.95 10.81 0.30
CA THR A 175 -13.77 11.45 1.62
C THR A 175 -15.06 12.09 2.17
N ARG A 176 -15.99 12.51 1.30
CA ARG A 176 -17.30 13.06 1.72
C ARG A 176 -18.20 11.97 2.29
N ASN A 177 -18.34 10.85 1.58
CA ASN A 177 -19.11 9.70 2.07
C ASN A 177 -18.50 9.12 3.35
N LEU A 178 -17.17 9.10 3.45
CA LEU A 178 -16.46 8.68 4.66
C LEU A 178 -16.80 9.58 5.85
N LEU A 179 -16.80 10.91 5.64
CA LEU A 179 -17.16 11.87 6.68
C LEU A 179 -18.61 11.71 7.14
N ASP A 180 -19.54 11.55 6.19
CA ASP A 180 -20.96 11.33 6.50
C ASP A 180 -21.18 10.02 7.26
N LEU A 181 -20.45 8.95 6.91
CA LEU A 181 -20.48 7.70 7.64
C LEU A 181 -20.00 7.89 9.08
N ALA A 182 -18.86 8.56 9.29
CA ALA A 182 -18.31 8.81 10.62
C ALA A 182 -19.27 9.65 11.49
N LYS A 183 -19.86 10.71 10.92
CA LYS A 183 -20.83 11.58 11.64
C LYS A 183 -22.11 10.84 12.05
N LYS A 184 -22.51 9.82 11.30
CA LYS A 184 -23.70 8.99 11.59
C LYS A 184 -23.43 7.85 12.58
N ARG A 185 -22.19 7.63 13.01
CA ARG A 185 -21.81 6.54 13.93
C ARG A 185 -21.38 7.11 15.29
N PRO A 186 -22.31 7.21 16.26
CA PRO A 186 -21.98 7.67 17.61
C PRO A 186 -21.25 6.58 18.42
N ASP A 187 -21.22 5.34 17.92
CA ASP A 187 -20.64 4.18 18.58
C ASP A 187 -19.13 4.37 18.73
N LYS A 188 -18.70 4.46 19.99
CA LYS A 188 -17.29 4.65 20.31
C LYS A 188 -16.48 3.37 20.13
N ASP A 189 -17.08 2.18 20.06
CA ASP A 189 -16.35 0.92 19.91
C ASP A 189 -16.60 0.27 18.53
N LEU A 190 -16.21 0.98 17.47
CA LEU A 190 -16.50 0.58 16.10
C LEU A 190 -15.23 0.37 15.26
N ILE A 191 -15.22 -0.72 14.49
CA ILE A 191 -14.36 -0.93 13.34
C ILE A 191 -15.24 -1.19 12.11
N VAL A 192 -14.96 -0.51 10.99
CA VAL A 192 -15.72 -0.64 9.75
C VAL A 192 -14.80 -0.99 8.60
N GLY A 193 -15.20 -1.97 7.80
CA GLY A 193 -14.52 -2.33 6.56
C GLY A 193 -15.15 -3.58 5.95
N SER A 194 -14.47 -4.17 4.97
CA SER A 194 -14.94 -5.40 4.32
C SER A 194 -14.52 -6.61 5.14
N LEU A 195 -15.47 -7.30 5.77
CA LEU A 195 -15.22 -8.46 6.62
C LEU A 195 -14.88 -9.69 5.78
N ILE A 196 -13.75 -10.33 6.09
CA ILE A 196 -13.32 -11.60 5.53
C ILE A 196 -13.48 -12.67 6.63
N CYS A 197 -14.21 -13.73 6.30
CA CYS A 197 -14.45 -14.87 7.18
C CYS A 197 -13.94 -16.16 6.53
N ASN A 198 -13.60 -17.15 7.36
CA ASN A 198 -13.23 -18.49 6.92
C ASN A 198 -12.01 -18.58 5.99
N ALA A 199 -11.16 -17.56 5.95
CA ALA A 199 -9.94 -17.57 5.15
C ALA A 199 -8.98 -18.68 5.62
N ILE A 200 -8.40 -19.39 4.65
CA ILE A 200 -7.47 -20.49 4.89
C ILE A 200 -6.05 -20.01 4.56
N PRO A 201 -5.06 -20.23 5.44
CA PRO A 201 -3.67 -19.93 5.15
C PRO A 201 -3.18 -20.65 3.89
N ILE A 202 -2.56 -19.90 2.98
CA ILE A 202 -2.00 -20.47 1.76
C ILE A 202 -0.58 -20.93 2.07
N HIS A 203 -0.28 -22.21 1.82
CA HIS A 203 1.04 -22.79 2.08
C HIS A 203 1.88 -22.99 0.80
N ASP A 204 1.42 -22.45 -0.34
CA ASP A 204 2.21 -22.40 -1.58
C ASP A 204 3.22 -21.23 -1.50
N PRO A 205 4.55 -21.49 -1.49
CA PRO A 205 5.58 -20.46 -1.39
C PRO A 205 5.65 -19.51 -2.60
N TYR A 206 4.97 -19.83 -3.70
CA TYR A 206 4.89 -18.96 -4.88
C TYR A 206 3.63 -18.09 -4.92
N ASN A 207 2.74 -18.25 -3.93
CA ASN A 207 1.57 -17.39 -3.79
C ASN A 207 1.93 -16.13 -2.99
N LYS A 208 1.51 -14.94 -3.46
CA LYS A 208 1.73 -13.65 -2.77
C LYS A 208 1.33 -13.68 -1.28
N TYR A 209 0.31 -14.46 -0.93
CA TYR A 209 -0.24 -14.58 0.42
C TYR A 209 0.26 -15.82 1.17
N TYR A 210 1.44 -16.34 0.78
CA TYR A 210 2.08 -17.47 1.44
C TYR A 210 2.25 -17.20 2.95
N ALA A 211 1.70 -18.12 3.74
CA ALA A 211 1.80 -18.13 5.19
C ALA A 211 2.48 -19.43 5.61
N PRO A 212 3.79 -19.40 5.92
CA PRO A 212 4.50 -20.59 6.36
C PRO A 212 4.00 -21.03 7.74
N ARG A 213 4.04 -22.35 8.01
CA ARG A 213 3.51 -22.91 9.27
C ARG A 213 4.17 -22.37 10.53
N PHE A 214 5.45 -21.98 10.46
CA PHE A 214 6.15 -21.36 11.59
C PHE A 214 5.64 -19.94 11.91
N MET A 215 4.97 -19.28 10.94
CA MET A 215 4.22 -18.04 11.16
C MET A 215 2.81 -18.36 11.64
N PHE A 216 2.07 -19.18 10.90
CA PHE A 216 0.69 -19.46 11.23
C PHE A 216 0.36 -20.93 10.94
N ASN A 217 0.13 -21.72 12.00
CA ASN A 217 -0.10 -23.16 11.90
C ASN A 217 -1.58 -23.55 12.09
N ALA A 218 -2.47 -22.60 12.38
CA ALA A 218 -3.89 -22.89 12.50
C ALA A 218 -4.53 -23.09 11.12
N ARG A 219 -5.63 -23.85 11.06
CA ARG A 219 -6.29 -24.21 9.79
C ARG A 219 -7.04 -23.07 9.12
N LYS A 220 -7.45 -22.06 9.90
CA LYS A 220 -8.22 -20.89 9.45
C LYS A 220 -7.73 -19.65 10.18
N TYR A 221 -7.75 -18.52 9.49
CA TYR A 221 -7.59 -17.22 10.11
C TYR A 221 -8.81 -16.85 10.96
N PRO A 222 -8.63 -16.09 12.05
CA PRO A 222 -9.76 -15.40 12.68
C PRO A 222 -10.40 -14.44 11.67
N PRO A 223 -11.67 -14.03 11.86
CA PRO A 223 -12.27 -12.98 11.03
C PRO A 223 -11.44 -11.70 11.08
N TYR A 224 -11.22 -11.07 9.93
CA TYR A 224 -10.45 -9.83 9.81
C TYR A 224 -11.03 -8.95 8.70
N LEU A 225 -10.64 -7.67 8.68
CA LEU A 225 -11.06 -6.76 7.61
C LEU A 225 -10.04 -6.76 6.47
N SER A 226 -10.52 -6.60 5.25
CA SER A 226 -9.66 -6.45 4.06
C SER A 226 -8.63 -5.33 4.25
N GLY A 227 -7.38 -5.61 3.84
CA GLY A 227 -6.28 -4.64 3.88
C GLY A 227 -6.50 -3.42 2.99
N THR A 228 -7.41 -3.49 2.00
CA THR A 228 -7.76 -2.37 1.11
C THR A 228 -8.12 -1.10 1.89
N GLY A 229 -8.84 -1.26 3.00
CA GLY A 229 -9.05 -0.16 3.93
C GLY A 229 -10.07 -0.46 5.01
N TYR A 230 -9.86 0.17 6.17
CA TYR A 230 -10.73 0.07 7.32
C TYR A 230 -10.70 1.35 8.16
N LEU A 231 -11.84 1.67 8.78
CA LEU A 231 -12.04 2.80 9.68
C LEU A 231 -12.13 2.29 11.13
N LEU A 232 -11.43 2.94 12.03
CA LEU A 232 -11.32 2.62 13.45
C LEU A 232 -11.72 3.83 14.28
N PHE A 233 -12.53 3.61 15.30
CA PHE A 233 -12.70 4.61 16.36
C PHE A 233 -11.48 4.62 17.29
N ASN A 234 -11.19 5.78 17.90
CA ASN A 234 -10.03 5.98 18.78
C ASN A 234 -9.94 4.94 19.91
N SER A 235 -11.03 4.63 20.64
CA SER A 235 -10.98 3.62 21.71
C SER A 235 -10.63 2.22 21.21
N VAL A 236 -10.94 1.88 19.95
CA VAL A 236 -10.53 0.61 19.32
C VAL A 236 -9.02 0.61 19.03
N ALA A 237 -8.49 1.72 18.52
CA ALA A 237 -7.05 1.89 18.36
C ALA A 237 -6.31 1.74 19.71
N GLN A 238 -6.86 2.32 20.78
CA GLN A 238 -6.32 2.22 22.14
C GLN A 238 -6.33 0.79 22.67
N LYS A 239 -7.41 0.04 22.41
CA LYS A 239 -7.49 -1.39 22.71
C LYS A 239 -6.40 -2.17 21.98
N PHE A 240 -6.15 -1.91 20.69
CA PHE A 240 -5.09 -2.63 19.96
C PHE A 240 -3.69 -2.41 20.53
N ILE A 241 -3.35 -1.19 20.97
CA ILE A 241 -2.03 -0.91 21.57
C ILE A 241 -1.88 -1.51 22.98
N THR A 242 -2.98 -1.60 23.73
CA THR A 242 -2.97 -2.12 25.11
C THR A 242 -3.10 -3.63 25.19
N LEU A 243 -3.37 -4.32 24.08
CA LEU A 243 -3.38 -5.78 24.05
C LEU A 243 -2.01 -6.33 24.45
N PRO A 244 -1.96 -7.43 25.23
CA PRO A 244 -0.71 -7.99 25.70
C PRO A 244 0.22 -8.32 24.53
N SER A 245 1.52 -8.06 24.74
CA SER A 245 2.64 -8.29 23.83
C SER A 245 2.82 -9.72 23.32
N LYS A 246 2.07 -10.67 23.89
CA LYS A 246 1.98 -12.06 23.39
C LYS A 246 1.19 -12.17 22.08
N THR A 247 0.49 -11.12 21.67
CA THR A 247 -0.13 -11.06 20.33
C THR A 247 0.98 -10.89 19.30
N LEU A 248 1.44 -12.01 18.74
CA LEU A 248 2.26 -11.99 17.54
C LEU A 248 1.43 -11.31 16.45
N TYR A 249 1.89 -10.16 15.94
CA TYR A 249 1.20 -9.53 14.83
C TYR A 249 1.36 -10.38 13.58
N PHE A 250 0.25 -10.77 12.98
CA PHE A 250 0.22 -11.63 11.80
C PHE A 250 -0.50 -10.93 10.65
N ILE A 251 0.18 -10.97 9.49
CA ILE A 251 -0.27 -10.89 8.08
C ILE A 251 -1.12 -9.68 7.68
#